data_AF-A0A8I1R3D0-F1
#
_entry.id   AF-A0A8I1R3D0-F1
#
_cell.length_a   1.000
_cell.length_b   1.000
_cell.length_c   1.000
_cell.angle_alpha   90.00
_cell.angle_beta   90.00
_cell.angle_gamma   90.00
#
_symmetry.space_group_name_H-M   'P 1'
#
loop_
_entity.id
_entity.type
_entity.pdbx_description
1 polymer ?
#
loop_
_entity_poly.entity_id
_entity_poly.type
_entity_poly.pdbx_seq_one_letter_code
_entity_poly.pdbx_strand_id
1 'polypeptide(L)'
;MKTCRLSLALLSGSDTLVPAALSLALANDAERNWRRGYARRDIGGIGVAVVDQAAAFAELREAIVEGGHVKLAFCNANLVNVASGDAGLRRSLATFLVLADGIGVDLGSWLLHGTLFPANLNGTDFFPAFFAAEARPLSVGLLGGRPGVADRAVEQLARRYPRHRFRVVGHGYHAPDEEGRLLDGLKADRPDLLLVAMGNPVQERFIAWKLNAQHCAVAAGVGALFDFFAGEVPRAPERMRKARLEWIYRLWLEPRRLWRRYVLGNPAFLARMTRQYLAGGR
;
A
#
# COMPACT_ATOMS: atom_id res chain seq x y z
N MET A 1 19.04 6.10 -42.91
CA MET A 1 17.77 6.71 -43.38
C MET A 1 16.80 5.61 -43.78
N LYS A 2 15.51 5.76 -43.43
CA LYS A 2 14.35 4.85 -43.62
C LYS A 2 14.16 3.81 -42.49
N THR A 3 13.54 4.21 -41.38
CA THR A 3 12.11 4.01 -41.02
C THR A 3 11.75 2.55 -40.68
N CYS A 4 11.79 2.22 -39.38
CA CYS A 4 11.22 0.99 -38.83
C CYS A 4 9.88 1.35 -38.14
N ARG A 5 8.77 0.81 -38.66
CA ARG A 5 7.42 0.97 -38.11
C ARG A 5 7.33 0.20 -36.79
N LEU A 6 7.09 0.90 -35.68
CA LEU A 6 6.60 0.26 -34.45
C LEU A 6 5.19 -0.27 -34.70
N SER A 7 5.03 -1.59 -34.67
CA SER A 7 3.72 -2.21 -34.58
C SER A 7 3.24 -2.12 -33.13
N LEU A 8 2.30 -1.21 -32.90
CA LEU A 8 1.53 -1.06 -31.68
C LEU A 8 0.35 -2.05 -31.76
N ALA A 9 0.55 -3.29 -31.32
CA ALA A 9 -0.54 -4.26 -31.18
C ALA A 9 -0.20 -5.27 -30.07
N LEU A 10 -1.22 -5.62 -29.28
CA LEU A 10 -1.24 -6.59 -28.17
C LEU A 10 -0.98 -6.03 -26.76
N LEU A 11 -1.83 -5.09 -26.32
CA LEU A 11 -2.23 -4.97 -24.91
C LEU A 11 -3.71 -4.53 -24.80
N SER A 12 -4.57 -5.15 -25.63
CA SER A 12 -6.02 -5.08 -25.47
C SER A 12 -6.60 -6.50 -25.55
N GLY A 13 -6.77 -7.12 -24.39
CA GLY A 13 -7.32 -8.46 -24.25
C GLY A 13 -7.67 -8.71 -22.79
N SER A 14 -8.92 -8.45 -22.46
CA SER A 14 -9.62 -8.86 -21.25
C SER A 14 -9.55 -10.37 -21.06
N ASP A 15 -9.05 -10.78 -19.90
CA ASP A 15 -9.33 -12.00 -19.13
C ASP A 15 -8.06 -12.45 -18.42
N THR A 16 -7.71 -11.73 -17.35
CA THR A 16 -6.75 -12.23 -16.37
C THR A 16 -7.41 -13.32 -15.53
N LEU A 17 -7.52 -14.51 -16.13
CA LEU A 17 -7.78 -15.76 -15.44
C LEU A 17 -6.67 -15.93 -14.39
N VAL A 18 -7.01 -15.61 -13.13
CA VAL A 18 -6.19 -16.01 -11.98
C VAL A 18 -6.22 -17.54 -11.97
N PRO A 19 -5.08 -18.24 -12.10
CA PRO A 19 -5.06 -19.70 -12.11
C PRO A 19 -5.84 -20.26 -10.92
N ALA A 20 -6.64 -21.31 -11.12
CA ALA A 20 -7.50 -21.86 -10.07
C ALA A 20 -6.72 -22.21 -8.78
N ALA A 21 -5.48 -22.69 -8.93
CA ALA A 21 -4.57 -22.95 -7.80
C ALA A 21 -4.19 -21.67 -7.02
N LEU A 22 -3.97 -20.54 -7.73
CA LEU A 22 -3.70 -19.25 -7.11
C LEU A 22 -4.96 -18.68 -6.45
N SER A 23 -6.14 -18.89 -7.04
CA SER A 23 -7.42 -18.51 -6.43
C SER A 23 -7.71 -19.30 -5.15
N LEU A 24 -7.43 -20.62 -5.13
CA LEU A 24 -7.55 -21.45 -3.93
C LEU A 24 -6.53 -21.06 -2.86
N ALA A 25 -5.28 -20.78 -3.25
CA ALA A 25 -4.23 -20.34 -2.33
C ALA A 25 -4.57 -18.99 -1.71
N LEU A 26 -5.08 -18.03 -2.49
CA LEU A 26 -5.52 -16.73 -2.00
C LEU A 26 -6.76 -16.84 -1.09
N ALA A 27 -7.69 -17.75 -1.38
CA ALA A 27 -8.84 -18.02 -0.50
C ALA A 27 -8.42 -18.63 0.84
N ASN A 28 -7.50 -19.60 0.80
CA ASN A 28 -6.93 -20.25 1.98
C ASN A 28 -6.01 -19.32 2.80
N ASP A 29 -5.33 -18.37 2.16
CA ASP A 29 -4.56 -17.31 2.81
C ASP A 29 -5.47 -16.23 3.38
N ALA A 30 -6.60 -15.92 2.73
CA ALA A 30 -7.61 -15.04 3.30
C ALA A 30 -8.09 -15.67 4.62
N GLU A 31 -8.63 -16.89 4.59
CA GLU A 31 -9.21 -17.55 5.77
C GLU A 31 -8.23 -17.72 6.95
N ARG A 32 -6.91 -17.80 6.71
CA ARG A 32 -5.90 -17.93 7.77
C ARG A 32 -5.37 -16.62 8.36
N ASN A 33 -5.52 -15.47 7.69
CA ASN A 33 -4.68 -14.30 7.97
C ASN A 33 -5.27 -13.23 8.90
N TRP A 34 -6.27 -13.54 9.75
CA TRP A 34 -6.78 -12.53 10.69
C TRP A 34 -6.99 -13.12 12.08
N ARG A 35 -6.02 -12.90 12.98
CA ARG A 35 -6.09 -13.38 14.38
C ARG A 35 -7.08 -12.57 15.23
N ARG A 36 -7.36 -11.30 14.90
CA ARG A 36 -8.23 -10.42 15.71
C ARG A 36 -9.61 -10.07 15.12
N GLY A 37 -9.97 -10.53 13.91
CA GLY A 37 -11.34 -10.43 13.40
C GLY A 37 -11.95 -9.02 13.36
N TYR A 38 -11.19 -7.99 12.99
CA TYR A 38 -11.68 -6.60 12.95
C TYR A 38 -12.91 -6.43 12.06
N ALA A 39 -13.83 -5.56 12.50
CA ALA A 39 -14.89 -5.06 11.64
C ALA A 39 -14.30 -4.39 10.39
N ARG A 40 -14.95 -4.60 9.25
CA ARG A 40 -14.54 -4.02 7.97
C ARG A 40 -15.68 -3.19 7.39
N ARG A 41 -15.32 -2.07 6.78
CA ARG A 41 -16.22 -1.27 5.97
C ARG A 41 -15.86 -1.45 4.51
N ASP A 42 -16.86 -1.79 3.71
CA ASP A 42 -16.69 -1.81 2.26
C ASP A 42 -16.65 -0.36 1.73
N ILE A 43 -15.50 0.01 1.18
CA ILE A 43 -15.26 1.29 0.50
C ILE A 43 -14.89 0.98 -0.95
N GLY A 44 -15.87 1.05 -1.85
CA GLY A 44 -15.66 0.84 -3.29
C GLY A 44 -15.26 -0.58 -3.67
N GLY A 45 -15.72 -1.59 -2.93
CA GLY A 45 -15.37 -3.00 -3.11
C GLY A 45 -14.09 -3.42 -2.41
N ILE A 46 -13.56 -2.60 -1.48
CA ILE A 46 -12.37 -2.89 -0.68
C ILE A 46 -12.79 -2.92 0.79
N GLY A 47 -12.53 -4.03 1.48
CA GLY A 47 -12.77 -4.16 2.92
C GLY A 47 -11.70 -3.45 3.73
N VAL A 48 -11.98 -2.22 4.18
CA VAL A 48 -11.08 -1.41 5.01
C VAL A 48 -11.32 -1.70 6.49
N ALA A 49 -10.25 -2.00 7.23
CA ALA A 49 -10.33 -2.32 8.65
C ALA A 49 -10.72 -1.10 9.48
N VAL A 50 -11.67 -1.28 10.39
CA VAL A 50 -12.09 -0.26 11.36
C VAL A 50 -11.21 -0.39 12.60
N VAL A 51 -10.03 0.21 12.54
CA VAL A 51 -9.02 0.12 13.60
C VAL A 51 -8.38 1.48 13.88
N ASP A 52 -7.91 1.65 15.11
CA ASP A 52 -7.04 2.77 15.47
C ASP A 52 -5.56 2.42 15.26
N GLN A 53 -4.69 3.38 15.57
CA GLN A 53 -3.25 3.22 15.40
C GLN A 53 -2.65 2.16 16.34
N ALA A 54 -3.12 2.09 17.59
CA ALA A 54 -2.58 1.17 18.58
C ALA A 54 -2.90 -0.29 18.20
N ALA A 55 -4.12 -0.55 17.74
CA ALA A 55 -4.55 -1.84 17.23
C ALA A 55 -3.76 -2.24 15.98
N ALA A 56 -3.57 -1.33 15.02
CA ALA A 56 -2.77 -1.60 13.83
C ALA A 56 -1.29 -1.87 14.17
N PHE A 57 -0.72 -1.20 15.15
CA PHE A 57 0.64 -1.50 15.64
C PHE A 57 0.74 -2.86 16.31
N ALA A 58 -0.28 -3.24 17.09
CA ALA A 58 -0.34 -4.56 17.73
C ALA A 58 -0.32 -5.70 16.70
N GLU A 59 -1.06 -5.57 15.60
CA GLU A 59 -1.03 -6.56 14.50
C GLU A 59 0.35 -6.75 13.89
N LEU A 60 1.04 -5.64 13.61
CA LEU A 60 2.40 -5.70 13.07
C LEU A 60 3.35 -6.36 14.07
N ARG A 61 3.25 -6.00 15.36
CA ARG A 61 4.08 -6.58 16.43
C ARG A 61 3.84 -8.07 16.60
N GLU A 62 2.59 -8.51 16.65
CA GLU A 62 2.24 -9.92 16.79
C GLU A 62 2.77 -10.72 15.60
N ALA A 63 2.62 -10.22 14.38
CA ALA A 63 3.18 -10.88 13.20
C ALA A 63 4.71 -11.03 13.28
N ILE A 64 5.41 -10.00 13.76
CA ILE A 64 6.87 -9.98 13.92
C ILE A 64 7.34 -10.91 15.07
N VAL A 65 6.59 -10.97 16.17
CA VAL A 65 6.98 -11.73 17.37
C VAL A 65 6.61 -13.21 17.26
N GLU A 66 5.37 -13.51 16.87
CA GLU A 66 4.81 -14.86 16.92
C GLU A 66 5.03 -15.63 15.61
N GLY A 67 5.62 -15.01 14.59
CA GLY A 67 5.87 -15.62 13.30
C GLY A 67 4.59 -15.73 12.46
N GLY A 68 4.14 -14.58 11.94
CA GLY A 68 3.03 -14.47 11.00
C GLY A 68 3.45 -13.93 9.63
N HIS A 69 2.46 -13.65 8.78
CA HIS A 69 2.66 -12.91 7.53
C HIS A 69 1.51 -11.95 7.28
N VAL A 70 1.73 -10.67 7.59
CA VAL A 70 0.74 -9.60 7.36
C VAL A 70 1.06 -8.88 6.06
N LYS A 71 0.08 -8.86 5.15
CA LYS A 71 0.08 -8.03 3.94
C LYS A 71 -0.66 -6.73 4.26
N LEU A 72 0.02 -5.60 4.25
CA LEU A 72 -0.51 -4.29 4.63
C LEU A 72 -0.70 -3.39 3.40
N ALA A 73 -1.87 -2.78 3.27
CA ALA A 73 -2.17 -1.77 2.25
C ALA A 73 -2.87 -0.56 2.85
N PHE A 74 -2.77 0.59 2.18
CA PHE A 74 -3.44 1.83 2.57
C PHE A 74 -4.52 2.19 1.55
N CYS A 75 -5.77 2.21 1.99
CA CYS A 75 -6.90 2.58 1.15
C CYS A 75 -7.01 4.09 1.08
N ASN A 76 -6.80 4.64 -0.12
CA ASN A 76 -7.10 6.01 -0.47
C ASN A 76 -7.97 6.05 -1.74
N ALA A 77 -8.47 7.23 -2.09
CA ALA A 77 -9.35 7.42 -3.25
C ALA A 77 -8.76 6.86 -4.57
N ASN A 78 -7.43 6.92 -4.74
CA ASN A 78 -6.78 6.38 -5.93
C ASN A 78 -6.81 4.85 -5.96
N LEU A 79 -6.54 4.18 -4.83
CA LEU A 79 -6.61 2.71 -4.78
C LEU A 79 -8.02 2.22 -5.12
N VAL A 80 -9.06 2.87 -4.59
CA VAL A 80 -10.46 2.56 -4.90
C VAL A 80 -10.75 2.74 -6.40
N ASN A 81 -10.29 3.84 -6.99
CA ASN A 81 -10.49 4.07 -8.42
C ASN A 81 -9.79 3.02 -9.30
N VAL A 82 -8.56 2.63 -8.95
CA VAL A 82 -7.80 1.60 -9.66
C VAL A 82 -8.46 0.22 -9.49
N ALA A 83 -8.95 -0.11 -8.29
CA ALA A 83 -9.59 -1.39 -8.00
C ALA A 83 -11.02 -1.53 -8.58
N SER A 84 -11.70 -0.42 -8.85
CA SER A 84 -13.09 -0.42 -9.34
C SER A 84 -13.29 -1.21 -10.63
N GLY A 85 -12.30 -1.26 -11.52
CA GLY A 85 -12.35 -2.02 -12.77
C GLY A 85 -11.57 -3.34 -12.74
N ASP A 86 -11.01 -3.71 -11.58
CA ASP A 86 -10.07 -4.82 -11.47
C ASP A 86 -10.49 -5.78 -10.35
N ALA A 87 -11.27 -6.80 -10.72
CA ALA A 87 -11.70 -7.85 -9.80
C ALA A 87 -10.52 -8.66 -9.24
N GLY A 88 -9.43 -8.82 -10.01
CA GLY A 88 -8.23 -9.51 -9.55
C GLY A 88 -7.55 -8.77 -8.41
N LEU A 89 -7.39 -7.46 -8.53
CA LEU A 89 -6.84 -6.62 -7.47
C LEU A 89 -7.73 -6.61 -6.23
N ARG A 90 -9.06 -6.53 -6.38
CA ARG A 90 -9.98 -6.61 -5.23
C ARG A 90 -9.86 -7.93 -4.49
N ARG A 91 -9.75 -9.06 -5.21
CA ARG A 91 -9.50 -10.38 -4.60
C ARG A 91 -8.16 -10.42 -3.87
N SER A 92 -7.10 -9.88 -4.46
CA SER A 92 -5.81 -9.77 -3.78
C SER A 92 -5.92 -8.94 -2.49
N LEU A 93 -6.57 -7.77 -2.54
CA LEU A 93 -6.75 -6.90 -1.37
C LEU A 93 -7.60 -7.52 -0.26
N ALA A 94 -8.44 -8.50 -0.54
CA ALA A 94 -9.19 -9.22 0.50
C ALA A 94 -8.28 -9.99 1.47
N THR A 95 -7.06 -10.35 1.03
CA THR A 95 -6.04 -11.01 1.87
C THR A 95 -5.18 -10.02 2.67
N PHE A 96 -5.45 -8.71 2.60
CA PHE A 96 -4.63 -7.67 3.23
C PHE A 96 -5.31 -7.14 4.48
N LEU A 97 -4.50 -6.71 5.44
CA LEU A 97 -4.92 -5.67 6.39
C LEU A 97 -4.91 -4.34 5.63
N VAL A 98 -6.10 -3.80 5.36
CA VAL A 98 -6.25 -2.54 4.63
C VAL A 98 -6.59 -1.42 5.60
N LEU A 99 -5.69 -0.45 5.76
CA LEU A 99 -5.86 0.69 6.66
C LEU A 99 -6.44 1.91 5.92
N ALA A 100 -7.23 2.72 6.62
CA ALA A 100 -7.81 3.94 6.05
C ALA A 100 -6.74 5.04 5.88
N ASP A 101 -6.64 5.60 4.66
CA ASP A 101 -5.68 6.64 4.30
C ASP A 101 -6.38 7.82 3.59
N GLY A 102 -6.46 8.93 4.31
CA GLY A 102 -6.87 10.23 3.80
C GLY A 102 -8.37 10.53 3.89
N ILE A 103 -8.69 11.82 3.72
CA ILE A 103 -10.04 12.35 3.91
C ILE A 103 -11.08 11.77 2.96
N GLY A 104 -10.69 11.38 1.74
CA GLY A 104 -11.62 10.79 0.78
C GLY A 104 -12.26 9.51 1.30
N VAL A 105 -11.47 8.62 1.91
CA VAL A 105 -11.96 7.36 2.45
C VAL A 105 -12.80 7.56 3.70
N ASP A 106 -12.47 8.56 4.52
CA ASP A 106 -13.31 8.99 5.64
C ASP A 106 -14.68 9.52 5.18
N LEU A 107 -14.72 10.38 4.16
CA LEU A 107 -15.98 10.86 3.58
C LEU A 107 -16.79 9.72 2.96
N GLY A 108 -16.13 8.78 2.29
CA GLY A 108 -16.76 7.56 1.78
C GLY A 108 -17.38 6.72 2.90
N SER A 109 -16.65 6.55 4.01
CA SER A 109 -17.15 5.84 5.19
C SER A 109 -18.35 6.54 5.81
N TRP A 110 -18.30 7.87 5.95
CA TRP A 110 -19.43 8.64 6.47
C TRP A 110 -20.68 8.51 5.58
N LEU A 111 -20.51 8.61 4.26
CA LEU A 111 -21.62 8.48 3.31
C LEU A 111 -22.24 7.08 3.34
N LEU A 112 -21.41 6.03 3.38
CA LEU A 112 -21.86 4.63 3.25
C LEU A 112 -22.28 4.00 4.58
N HIS A 113 -21.64 4.38 5.68
CA HIS A 113 -21.73 3.71 6.99
C HIS A 113 -22.10 4.68 8.13
N GLY A 114 -22.41 5.94 7.82
CA GLY A 114 -22.85 6.96 8.78
C GLY A 114 -21.78 7.46 9.76
N THR A 115 -20.55 6.94 9.69
CA THR A 115 -19.47 7.24 10.65
C THR A 115 -18.10 7.30 9.96
N LEU A 116 -17.19 8.11 10.51
CA LEU A 116 -15.78 8.19 10.07
C LEU A 116 -14.96 7.00 10.57
N PHE A 117 -13.77 6.77 10.01
CA PHE A 117 -12.84 5.79 10.60
C PHE A 117 -12.26 6.31 11.93
N PRO A 118 -11.87 5.41 12.85
CA PRO A 118 -11.31 5.81 14.15
C PRO A 118 -10.02 6.63 14.03
N ALA A 119 -9.22 6.39 12.99
CA ALA A 119 -7.97 7.08 12.73
C ALA A 119 -7.68 7.18 11.23
N ASN A 120 -6.99 8.27 10.85
CA ASN A 120 -6.35 8.38 9.53
C ASN A 120 -4.95 7.77 9.61
N LEU A 121 -4.80 6.54 9.14
CA LEU A 121 -3.59 5.74 9.24
C LEU A 121 -2.72 5.89 7.98
N ASN A 122 -2.57 7.12 7.48
CA ASN A 122 -1.77 7.37 6.29
C ASN A 122 -0.33 6.85 6.47
N GLY A 123 0.23 6.21 5.43
CA GLY A 123 1.54 5.57 5.51
C GLY A 123 2.68 6.52 5.89
N THR A 124 2.55 7.80 5.52
CA THR A 124 3.55 8.85 5.79
C THR A 124 3.66 9.25 7.27
N ASP A 125 2.65 8.95 8.08
CA ASP A 125 2.66 9.19 9.52
C ASP A 125 2.70 7.86 10.30
N PHE A 126 2.09 6.82 9.75
CA PHE A 126 2.01 5.49 10.35
C PHE A 126 3.41 4.90 10.65
N PHE A 127 4.30 4.82 9.64
CA PHE A 127 5.62 4.20 9.84
C PHE A 127 6.57 5.01 10.72
N PRO A 128 6.70 6.35 10.58
CA PRO A 128 7.47 7.15 11.51
C PRO A 128 7.03 6.97 12.98
N ALA A 129 5.72 6.87 13.23
CA ALA A 129 5.18 6.63 14.55
C ALA A 129 5.42 5.18 15.01
N PHE A 130 5.33 4.20 14.12
CA PHE A 130 5.61 2.80 14.42
C PHE A 130 7.07 2.61 14.85
N PHE A 131 8.02 3.13 14.07
CA PHE A 131 9.44 3.07 14.40
C PHE A 131 9.77 3.83 15.69
N ALA A 132 9.14 4.99 15.95
CA ALA A 132 9.33 5.71 17.20
C ALA A 132 8.82 4.93 18.42
N ALA A 133 7.69 4.23 18.28
CA ALA A 133 7.03 3.50 19.35
C ALA A 133 7.60 2.10 19.58
N GLU A 134 8.38 1.55 18.64
CA GLU A 134 8.86 0.18 18.72
C GLU A 134 10.13 0.06 19.57
N ALA A 135 10.02 -0.70 20.66
CA ALA A 135 11.11 -0.94 21.60
C ALA A 135 12.06 -2.03 21.11
N ARG A 136 11.55 -2.98 20.31
CA ARG A 136 12.35 -4.07 19.74
C ARG A 136 13.16 -3.56 18.53
N PRO A 137 14.46 -3.89 18.42
CA PRO A 137 15.20 -3.69 17.18
C PRO A 137 14.51 -4.43 16.02
N LEU A 138 14.28 -3.73 14.91
CA LEU A 138 13.62 -4.27 13.72
C LEU A 138 14.63 -4.36 12.58
N SER A 139 14.53 -5.39 11.76
CA SER A 139 15.14 -5.44 10.43
C SER A 139 14.12 -5.02 9.38
N VAL A 140 14.39 -3.93 8.66
CA VAL A 140 13.49 -3.30 7.71
C VAL A 140 14.12 -3.28 6.32
N GLY A 141 13.48 -3.97 5.37
CA GLY A 141 13.84 -3.94 3.95
C GLY A 141 13.06 -2.87 3.19
N LEU A 142 13.73 -2.13 2.31
CA LEU A 142 13.12 -1.16 1.40
C LEU A 142 13.24 -1.66 -0.04
N LEU A 143 12.11 -1.86 -0.71
CA LEU A 143 12.03 -2.35 -2.09
C LEU A 143 11.20 -1.37 -2.94
N GLY A 144 11.76 -0.85 -4.03
CA GLY A 144 11.07 0.10 -4.91
C GLY A 144 11.60 1.52 -4.83
N GLY A 145 10.89 2.43 -5.48
CA GLY A 145 11.31 3.83 -5.65
C GLY A 145 12.18 4.08 -6.88
N ARG A 146 12.48 5.35 -7.15
CA ARG A 146 13.41 5.73 -8.22
C ARG A 146 14.85 5.35 -7.81
N PRO A 147 15.76 5.09 -8.76
CA PRO A 147 17.17 4.85 -8.46
C PRO A 147 17.75 5.89 -7.49
N GLY A 148 18.40 5.44 -6.42
CA GLY A 148 19.00 6.29 -5.38
C GLY A 148 18.04 6.85 -4.32
N VAL A 149 16.71 6.72 -4.49
CA VAL A 149 15.73 7.20 -3.49
C VAL A 149 15.69 6.28 -2.28
N ALA A 150 15.71 4.96 -2.49
CA ALA A 150 15.71 3.98 -1.40
C ALA A 150 16.98 4.10 -0.54
N ASP A 151 18.14 4.31 -1.16
CA ASP A 151 19.42 4.48 -0.46
C ASP A 151 19.40 5.70 0.46
N ARG A 152 18.99 6.86 -0.08
CA ARG A 152 18.81 8.08 0.73
C ARG A 152 17.78 7.89 1.85
N ALA A 153 16.68 7.18 1.57
CA ALA A 153 15.68 6.88 2.59
C ALA A 153 16.26 6.01 3.72
N VAL A 154 17.07 5.00 3.40
CA VAL A 154 17.78 4.17 4.40
C VAL A 154 18.70 5.01 5.27
N GLU A 155 19.51 5.90 4.68
CA GLU A 155 20.41 6.78 5.44
C GLU A 155 19.65 7.65 6.44
N GLN A 156 18.56 8.28 6.01
CA GLN A 156 17.75 9.16 6.86
C GLN A 156 17.01 8.37 7.94
N LEU A 157 16.48 7.19 7.61
CA LEU A 157 15.83 6.30 8.56
C LEU A 157 16.80 5.80 9.63
N ALA A 158 18.01 5.37 9.23
CA ALA A 158 19.04 4.92 10.15
C ALA A 158 19.49 6.03 11.11
N ARG A 159 19.60 7.28 10.62
CA ARG A 159 19.91 8.44 11.48
C ARG A 159 18.78 8.77 12.45
N ARG A 160 17.53 8.71 11.99
CA ARG A 160 16.35 9.10 12.79
C ARG A 160 15.91 8.02 13.77
N TYR A 161 16.11 6.74 13.44
CA TYR A 161 15.68 5.60 14.22
C TYR A 161 16.82 4.58 14.39
N PRO A 162 17.90 4.94 15.11
CA PRO A 162 19.14 4.15 15.17
C PRO A 162 19.00 2.78 15.82
N ARG A 163 17.87 2.51 16.48
CA ARG A 163 17.54 1.20 17.06
C ARG A 163 17.24 0.14 15.99
N HIS A 164 16.72 0.54 14.83
CA HIS A 164 16.34 -0.38 13.77
C HIS A 164 17.42 -0.45 12.68
N ARG A 165 17.48 -1.57 11.99
CA ARG A 165 18.36 -1.79 10.83
C ARG A 165 17.54 -1.60 9.57
N PHE A 166 17.96 -0.69 8.72
CA PHE A 166 17.33 -0.44 7.42
C PHE A 166 18.29 -0.85 6.32
N ARG A 167 17.78 -1.52 5.28
CA ARG A 167 18.56 -1.83 4.09
C ARG A 167 17.74 -1.70 2.81
N VAL A 168 18.41 -1.37 1.72
CA VAL A 168 17.82 -1.44 0.39
C VAL A 168 17.84 -2.89 -0.07
N VAL A 169 16.69 -3.37 -0.53
CA VAL A 169 16.50 -4.70 -1.11
C VAL A 169 16.60 -4.63 -2.63
N GLY A 170 16.09 -3.56 -3.24
CA GLY A 170 16.17 -3.34 -4.68
C GLY A 170 15.26 -2.21 -5.16
N HIS A 171 15.34 -1.89 -6.46
CA HIS A 171 14.59 -0.79 -7.08
C HIS A 171 13.16 -1.14 -7.49
N GLY A 172 12.72 -2.40 -7.36
CA GLY A 172 11.32 -2.82 -7.49
C GLY A 172 10.78 -2.99 -8.91
N TYR A 173 11.62 -2.95 -9.94
CA TYR A 173 11.26 -3.30 -11.32
C TYR A 173 12.23 -4.38 -11.78
N HIS A 174 11.76 -5.60 -11.93
CA HIS A 174 12.64 -6.75 -12.14
C HIS A 174 12.30 -7.44 -13.46
N ALA A 175 13.34 -7.80 -14.22
CA ALA A 175 13.19 -8.83 -15.22
C ALA A 175 12.86 -10.17 -14.54
N PRO A 176 12.21 -11.14 -15.22
CA PRO A 176 11.81 -12.40 -14.59
C PRO A 176 12.94 -13.16 -13.89
N ASP A 177 14.16 -13.10 -14.41
CA ASP A 177 15.37 -13.70 -13.84
C ASP A 177 15.94 -12.94 -12.64
N GLU A 178 15.67 -11.63 -12.54
CA GLU A 178 16.00 -10.81 -11.36
C GLU A 178 15.00 -11.03 -10.22
N GLU A 179 13.73 -11.31 -10.53
CA GLU A 179 12.70 -11.55 -9.52
C GLU A 179 13.01 -12.80 -8.68
N GLY A 180 13.46 -13.89 -9.30
CA GLY A 180 13.85 -15.10 -8.56
C GLY A 180 14.97 -14.84 -7.56
N ARG A 181 16.04 -14.16 -8.00
CA ARG A 181 17.17 -13.78 -7.13
C ARG A 181 16.75 -12.84 -5.99
N LEU A 182 15.83 -11.91 -6.26
CA LEU A 182 15.25 -11.04 -5.23
C LEU A 182 14.52 -11.85 -4.15
N LEU A 183 13.67 -12.79 -4.56
CA LEU A 183 12.89 -13.62 -3.62
C LEU A 183 13.80 -14.54 -2.79
N ASP A 184 14.81 -15.14 -3.41
CA ASP A 184 15.81 -15.95 -2.70
C ASP A 184 16.60 -15.12 -1.69
N GLY A 185 17.01 -13.90 -2.08
CA GLY A 185 17.66 -12.95 -1.17
C GLY A 185 16.75 -12.57 0.01
N LEU A 186 15.48 -12.25 -0.25
CA LEU A 186 14.48 -11.97 0.79
C LEU A 186 14.27 -13.16 1.73
N LYS A 187 14.28 -14.39 1.21
CA LYS A 187 14.14 -15.60 2.01
C LYS A 187 15.35 -15.86 2.91
N ALA A 188 16.56 -15.61 2.41
CA ALA A 188 17.80 -15.74 3.18
C ALA A 188 17.88 -14.68 4.29
N ASP A 189 17.54 -13.45 3.97
CA ASP A 189 17.68 -12.30 4.87
C ASP A 189 16.48 -12.07 5.80
N ARG A 190 15.29 -12.51 5.38
CA ARG A 190 13.98 -12.47 6.06
C ARG A 190 13.77 -11.25 6.99
N PRO A 191 13.60 -10.02 6.45
CA PRO A 191 13.35 -8.85 7.30
C PRO A 191 12.04 -9.00 8.09
N ASP A 192 11.98 -8.35 9.26
CA ASP A 192 10.74 -8.25 10.04
C ASP A 192 9.68 -7.49 9.22
N LEU A 193 10.09 -6.41 8.56
CA LEU A 193 9.23 -5.54 7.77
C LEU A 193 9.83 -5.29 6.39
N LEU A 194 9.07 -5.57 5.34
CA LEU A 194 9.40 -5.21 3.96
C LEU A 194 8.47 -4.09 3.47
N LEU A 195 9.03 -2.90 3.25
CA LEU A 195 8.33 -1.76 2.67
C LEU A 195 8.45 -1.80 1.14
N VAL A 196 7.33 -1.82 0.43
CA VAL A 196 7.27 -1.94 -1.04
C VAL A 196 6.71 -0.65 -1.66
N ALA A 197 7.54 0.04 -2.42
CA ALA A 197 7.27 1.35 -3.03
C ALA A 197 7.24 1.27 -4.58
N MET A 198 6.45 0.36 -5.14
CA MET A 198 6.28 0.19 -6.60
C MET A 198 5.07 0.97 -7.15
N GLY A 199 4.22 1.53 -6.26
CA GLY A 199 3.00 2.24 -6.64
C GLY A 199 1.81 1.32 -6.90
N ASN A 200 0.60 1.88 -6.87
CA ASN A 200 -0.62 1.12 -7.12
C ASN A 200 -0.84 0.89 -8.62
N PRO A 201 -1.27 -0.31 -9.06
CA PRO A 201 -1.56 -1.52 -8.26
C PRO A 201 -0.40 -2.52 -8.19
N VAL A 202 0.79 -2.16 -8.69
CA VAL A 202 1.93 -3.06 -8.87
C VAL A 202 2.40 -3.62 -7.53
N GLN A 203 2.53 -2.77 -6.51
CA GLN A 203 2.99 -3.19 -5.19
C GLN A 203 2.00 -4.16 -4.52
N GLU A 204 0.68 -3.94 -4.63
CA GLU A 204 -0.33 -4.83 -4.06
C GLU A 204 -0.29 -6.20 -4.73
N ARG A 205 -0.15 -6.24 -6.06
CA ARG A 205 -0.03 -7.51 -6.80
C ARG A 205 1.25 -8.25 -6.46
N PHE A 206 2.39 -7.54 -6.40
CA PHE A 206 3.66 -8.13 -6.01
C PHE A 206 3.58 -8.74 -4.60
N ILE A 207 3.08 -7.99 -3.62
CA ILE A 207 2.90 -8.49 -2.25
C ILE A 207 1.95 -9.68 -2.21
N ALA A 208 0.82 -9.60 -2.91
CA ALA A 208 -0.19 -10.66 -2.89
C ALA A 208 0.32 -11.97 -3.47
N TRP A 209 1.03 -11.91 -4.61
CA TRP A 209 1.34 -13.07 -5.43
C TRP A 209 2.75 -13.63 -5.22
N LYS A 210 3.68 -12.83 -4.70
CA LYS A 210 5.10 -13.22 -4.59
C LYS A 210 5.57 -13.37 -3.15
N LEU A 211 4.99 -12.61 -2.22
CA LEU A 211 5.42 -12.61 -0.83
C LEU A 211 4.56 -13.52 0.05
N ASN A 212 5.23 -14.15 1.01
CA ASN A 212 4.66 -15.03 2.02
C ASN A 212 5.55 -15.03 3.27
N ALA A 213 5.20 -15.83 4.29
CA ALA A 213 5.88 -15.90 5.58
C ALA A 213 7.39 -16.25 5.52
N GLN A 214 7.85 -16.87 4.43
CA GLN A 214 9.28 -17.18 4.22
C GLN A 214 10.10 -15.93 3.90
N HIS A 215 9.47 -14.90 3.34
CA HIS A 215 10.16 -13.70 2.87
C HIS A 215 10.21 -12.59 3.93
N CYS A 216 9.14 -12.40 4.71
CA CYS A 216 9.07 -11.39 5.78
C CYS A 216 7.85 -11.61 6.67
N ALA A 217 7.87 -11.06 7.89
CA ALA A 217 6.72 -11.09 8.78
C ALA A 217 5.64 -10.07 8.39
N VAL A 218 6.03 -8.89 7.90
CA VAL A 218 5.10 -7.86 7.41
C VAL A 218 5.57 -7.36 6.05
N ALA A 219 4.68 -7.38 5.05
CA ALA A 219 4.90 -6.78 3.74
C ALA A 219 3.92 -5.62 3.53
N ALA A 220 4.42 -4.40 3.37
CA ALA A 220 3.58 -3.20 3.31
C ALA A 220 3.75 -2.43 2.00
N GLY A 221 2.65 -2.20 1.29
CA GLY A 221 2.63 -1.31 0.13
C GLY A 221 2.62 0.15 0.59
N VAL A 222 3.69 0.90 0.35
CA VAL A 222 3.88 2.25 0.91
C VAL A 222 3.87 3.38 -0.11
N GLY A 223 3.84 3.06 -1.41
CA GLY A 223 3.82 4.07 -2.47
C GLY A 223 4.98 5.07 -2.35
N ALA A 224 4.66 6.37 -2.28
CA ALA A 224 5.65 7.45 -2.28
C ALA A 224 6.34 7.70 -0.92
N LEU A 225 6.24 6.78 0.05
CA LEU A 225 6.83 6.94 1.38
C LEU A 225 8.34 7.21 1.33
N PHE A 226 9.06 6.56 0.40
CA PHE A 226 10.50 6.72 0.29
C PHE A 226 10.90 8.12 -0.18
N ASP A 227 10.11 8.76 -1.06
CA ASP A 227 10.37 10.14 -1.49
C ASP A 227 10.32 11.12 -0.29
N PHE A 228 9.49 10.85 0.73
CA PHE A 228 9.46 11.66 1.95
C PHE A 228 10.67 11.41 2.85
N PHE A 229 11.09 10.15 3.03
CA PHE A 229 12.27 9.86 3.84
C PHE A 229 13.56 10.32 3.17
N ALA A 230 13.65 10.23 1.84
CA ALA A 230 14.78 10.70 1.07
C ALA A 230 14.88 12.24 0.97
N GLY A 231 13.88 12.98 1.47
CA GLY A 231 13.83 14.44 1.41
C GLY A 231 13.51 15.01 0.02
N GLU A 232 13.05 14.17 -0.92
CA GLU A 232 12.71 14.58 -2.29
C GLU A 232 11.46 15.44 -2.35
N VAL A 233 10.51 15.18 -1.44
CA VAL A 233 9.23 15.89 -1.36
C VAL A 233 9.07 16.42 0.06
N PRO A 234 8.98 17.75 0.24
CA PRO A 234 8.72 18.31 1.56
C PRO A 234 7.33 17.87 2.05
N ARG A 235 7.20 17.65 3.36
CA ARG A 235 5.88 17.43 3.97
C ARG A 235 5.07 18.72 3.92
N ALA A 236 3.75 18.59 3.79
CA ALA A 236 2.86 19.73 3.95
C ALA A 236 3.03 20.34 5.36
N PRO A 237 2.92 21.67 5.51
CA PRO A 237 2.92 22.33 6.81
C PRO A 237 1.93 21.67 7.77
N GLU A 238 2.27 21.63 9.07
CA GLU A 238 1.47 20.93 10.08
C GLU A 238 0.00 21.39 10.09
N ARG A 239 -0.26 22.69 9.92
CA ARG A 239 -1.62 23.24 9.82
C ARG A 239 -2.41 22.62 8.65
N MET A 240 -1.78 22.44 7.50
CA MET A 240 -2.42 21.80 6.33
C MET A 240 -2.65 20.31 6.55
N ARG A 241 -1.71 19.63 7.22
CA ARG A 241 -1.86 18.21 7.57
C ARG A 241 -3.00 17.99 8.57
N LYS A 242 -3.09 18.83 9.61
CA LYS A 242 -4.20 18.84 10.58
C LYS A 242 -5.55 19.13 9.91
N ALA A 243 -5.55 20.03 8.91
CA ALA A 243 -6.73 20.29 8.09
C ALA A 243 -7.01 19.22 7.02
N ARG A 244 -6.21 18.15 6.93
CA ARG A 244 -6.32 17.06 5.93
C ARG A 244 -6.21 17.54 4.47
N LEU A 245 -5.48 18.64 4.25
CA LEU A 245 -5.26 19.28 2.95
C LEU A 245 -3.90 18.93 2.32
N GLU A 246 -3.19 17.92 2.84
CA GLU A 246 -1.88 17.51 2.31
C GLU A 246 -1.94 17.14 0.82
N TRP A 247 -3.07 16.61 0.34
CA TRP A 247 -3.26 16.31 -1.09
C TRP A 247 -3.22 17.57 -1.98
N ILE A 248 -3.69 18.73 -1.49
CA ILE A 248 -3.63 20.00 -2.22
C ILE A 248 -2.16 20.47 -2.31
N TYR A 249 -1.45 20.40 -1.19
CA TYR A 249 -0.04 20.76 -1.15
C TYR A 249 0.79 19.90 -2.11
N ARG A 250 0.52 18.58 -2.14
CA ARG A 250 1.17 17.67 -3.09
C ARG A 250 0.82 17.98 -4.54
N LEU A 251 -0.45 18.29 -4.84
CA LEU A 251 -0.87 18.70 -6.18
C LEU A 251 -0.14 19.97 -6.62
N TRP A 252 0.08 20.92 -5.72
CA TRP A 252 0.80 22.15 -6.01
C TRP A 252 2.29 21.90 -6.29
N LEU A 253 2.94 20.98 -5.57
CA LEU A 253 4.33 20.61 -5.79
C LEU A 253 4.56 19.76 -7.05
N GLU A 254 3.66 18.82 -7.34
CA GLU A 254 3.80 17.87 -8.44
C GLU A 254 2.59 17.90 -9.40
N PRO A 255 2.22 19.06 -9.96
CA PRO A 255 0.96 19.23 -10.69
C PRO A 255 0.89 18.31 -11.90
N ARG A 256 1.97 18.19 -12.69
CA ARG A 256 2.04 17.33 -13.87
C ARG A 256 1.82 15.84 -13.56
N ARG A 257 2.28 15.39 -12.39
CA ARG A 257 2.17 13.99 -11.97
C ARG A 257 0.82 13.70 -11.32
N LEU A 258 0.31 14.62 -10.50
CA LEU A 258 -0.82 14.37 -9.60
C LEU A 258 -2.16 14.96 -10.07
N TRP A 259 -2.19 15.80 -11.11
CA TRP A 259 -3.45 16.42 -11.56
C TRP A 259 -4.51 15.40 -11.95
N ARG A 260 -4.17 14.36 -12.73
CA ARG A 260 -5.15 13.32 -13.10
C ARG A 260 -5.66 12.59 -11.86
N ARG A 261 -4.76 12.28 -10.93
CA ARG A 261 -5.08 11.55 -9.70
C ARG A 261 -6.05 12.33 -8.81
N TYR A 262 -5.91 13.65 -8.70
CA TYR A 262 -6.76 14.44 -7.80
C TYR A 262 -7.92 15.13 -8.52
N VAL A 263 -7.68 15.81 -9.64
CA VAL A 263 -8.72 16.59 -10.34
C VAL A 263 -9.74 15.69 -11.02
N LEU A 264 -9.30 14.58 -11.63
CA LEU A 264 -10.21 13.59 -12.24
C LEU A 264 -10.55 12.46 -11.27
N GLY A 265 -9.56 12.02 -10.49
CA GLY A 265 -9.73 10.89 -9.58
C GLY A 265 -10.64 11.19 -8.38
N ASN A 266 -10.59 12.39 -7.77
CA ASN A 266 -11.47 12.67 -6.62
C ASN A 266 -12.96 12.70 -7.02
N PRO A 267 -13.38 13.37 -8.10
CA PRO A 267 -14.78 13.28 -8.58
C PRO A 267 -15.18 11.84 -8.93
N ALA A 268 -14.30 11.09 -9.59
CA ALA A 268 -14.59 9.70 -9.95
C ALA A 268 -14.72 8.80 -8.71
N PHE A 269 -13.97 9.08 -7.64
CA PHE A 269 -14.12 8.39 -6.36
C PHE A 269 -15.47 8.73 -5.71
N LEU A 270 -15.84 10.01 -5.64
CA LEU A 270 -17.13 10.43 -5.07
C LEU A 270 -18.30 9.81 -5.81
N ALA A 271 -18.30 9.84 -7.14
CA ALA A 271 -19.33 9.20 -7.96
C ALA A 271 -19.47 7.70 -7.67
N ARG A 272 -18.36 7.00 -7.39
CA ARG A 272 -18.38 5.59 -6.99
C ARG A 272 -18.98 5.39 -5.60
N MET A 273 -18.63 6.23 -4.63
CA MET A 273 -19.23 6.17 -3.29
C MET A 273 -20.73 6.44 -3.36
N THR A 274 -21.17 7.44 -4.12
CA THR A 274 -22.60 7.71 -4.35
C THR A 274 -23.29 6.55 -5.03
N ARG A 275 -22.69 5.96 -6.07
CA ARG A 275 -23.27 4.78 -6.74
C ARG A 275 -23.39 3.59 -5.79
N GLN A 276 -22.39 3.34 -4.96
CA GLN A 276 -22.43 2.27 -3.96
C GLN A 276 -23.50 2.54 -2.90
N TYR A 277 -23.63 3.79 -2.43
CA TYR A 277 -24.70 4.20 -1.51
C TYR A 277 -26.08 3.95 -2.11
N LEU A 278 -26.30 4.36 -3.36
CA LEU A 278 -27.58 4.15 -4.06
C LEU A 278 -27.87 2.67 -4.34
N ALA A 279 -26.84 1.85 -4.59
CA ALA A 279 -26.99 0.43 -4.83
C ALA A 279 -27.19 -0.39 -3.54
N GLY A 280 -26.63 0.08 -2.42
CA GLY A 280 -26.79 -0.50 -1.08
C GLY A 280 -27.94 0.10 -0.27
N GLY A 281 -28.62 1.11 -0.80
CA GLY A 281 -29.80 1.73 -0.20
C GLY A 281 -31.04 0.85 -0.33
N ARG A 282 -31.07 -0.26 0.41
CA ARG A 282 -32.25 -0.99 0.88
C ARG A 282 -31.96 -1.57 2.26
#